data_AF-A0A3R6UXE5-F1
#
_entry.id   AF-A0A3R6UXE5-F1
#
_cell.length_a   1.000
_cell.length_b   1.000
_cell.length_c   1.000
_cell.angle_alpha   90.00
_cell.angle_beta   90.00
_cell.angle_gamma   90.00
#
_symmetry.space_group_name_H-M   'P 1'
#
loop_
_entity.id
_entity.type
_entity.pdbx_description
1 polymer ?
#
loop_
_entity_poly.entity_id
_entity_poly.type
_entity_poly.pdbx_seq_one_letter_code
_entity_poly.pdbx_strand_id
1 'polypeptide(L)'
;MEELPAELTKIRLFSPLKAEFYYRDEWGELSEDREEMSPSELCEHEEQIKEKIEQEHLDSEGSRGLAVYLDHCFLERKVASMMPTVEVWQGELWGVLEVKSHGSLSEKELEAVKDYWSGQESDGWGEGFEQRPIQIEDGELYVSFWNSSDSFFITTEEQLKGTQMPELSMKMGGM
;
A
#
# COMPACT_ATOMS: atom_id res chain seq x y z
N MET A 1 -21.26 10.30 26.10
CA MET A 1 -20.71 9.62 24.92
C MET A 1 -20.38 10.74 23.95
N GLU A 2 -19.10 10.93 23.61
CA GLU A 2 -18.69 12.00 22.69
C GLU A 2 -19.27 11.71 21.30
N GLU A 3 -19.93 12.70 20.70
CA GLU A 3 -20.49 12.59 19.35
C GLU A 3 -19.35 12.74 18.33
N LEU A 4 -19.30 11.83 17.36
CA LEU A 4 -18.31 11.90 16.30
C LEU A 4 -18.71 12.98 15.28
N PRO A 5 -17.75 13.69 14.68
CA PRO A 5 -18.04 14.59 13.57
C PRO A 5 -18.74 13.85 12.43
N ALA A 6 -19.79 14.47 11.87
CA ALA A 6 -20.48 13.92 10.70
C ALA A 6 -19.63 13.99 9.43
N GLU A 7 -18.64 14.89 9.40
CA GLU A 7 -17.71 15.05 8.29
C GLU A 7 -16.68 13.92 8.25
N LEU A 8 -16.54 13.29 7.09
CA LEU A 8 -15.49 12.31 6.83
C LEU A 8 -14.29 13.01 6.19
N THR A 9 -13.11 12.79 6.78
CA THR A 9 -11.83 13.19 6.20
C THR A 9 -11.14 11.98 5.59
N LYS A 10 -10.36 12.20 4.53
CA LYS A 10 -9.57 11.16 3.86
C LYS A 10 -8.10 11.48 4.03
N ILE A 11 -7.32 10.48 4.45
CA ILE A 11 -5.86 10.51 4.40
C ILE A 11 -5.38 9.27 3.64
N ARG A 12 -4.25 9.41 2.96
CA ARG A 12 -3.61 8.32 2.23
C ARG A 12 -2.22 8.11 2.79
N LEU A 13 -1.91 6.85 3.07
CA LEU A 13 -0.60 6.41 3.54
C LEU A 13 0.08 5.63 2.41
N PHE A 14 1.37 5.87 2.22
CA PHE A 14 2.19 5.28 1.17
C PHE A 14 3.32 4.47 1.80
N SER A 15 3.57 3.28 1.24
CA SER A 15 4.66 2.37 1.62
C SER A 15 5.33 1.81 0.36
N PRO A 16 6.64 1.53 0.40
CA PRO A 16 7.34 0.89 -0.72
C PRO A 16 6.90 -0.57 -0.85
N LEU A 17 6.76 -1.05 -2.09
CA LEU A 17 6.46 -2.44 -2.40
C LEU A 17 7.73 -3.24 -2.68
N LYS A 18 7.62 -4.56 -2.52
CA LYS A 18 8.54 -5.53 -3.08
C LYS A 18 7.78 -6.52 -3.95
N ALA A 19 8.47 -7.08 -4.94
CA ALA A 19 7.88 -8.17 -5.71
C ALA A 19 8.92 -9.17 -6.18
N GLU A 20 8.49 -10.42 -6.20
CA GLU A 20 9.23 -11.56 -6.72
C GLU A 20 8.42 -12.16 -7.87
N PHE A 21 9.10 -12.47 -8.95
CA PHE A 21 8.51 -13.02 -10.17
C PHE A 21 9.10 -14.39 -10.47
N TYR A 22 8.22 -15.34 -10.78
CA TYR A 22 8.58 -16.69 -11.21
C TYR A 22 8.10 -16.88 -12.64
N TYR A 23 9.04 -17.04 -13.57
CA TYR A 23 8.71 -17.26 -14.98
C TYR A 23 8.08 -18.64 -15.20
N ARG A 24 7.16 -18.72 -16.15
CA ARG A 24 6.53 -19.97 -16.60
C ARG A 24 7.12 -20.39 -17.95
N ASP A 25 7.68 -21.58 -18.00
CA ASP A 25 8.32 -22.09 -19.21
C ASP A 25 7.32 -22.45 -20.33
N GLU A 26 7.84 -22.86 -21.49
CA GLU A 26 7.04 -23.25 -22.65
C GLU A 26 6.11 -24.44 -22.40
N TRP A 27 6.30 -25.19 -21.31
CA TRP A 27 5.49 -26.35 -20.92
C TRP A 27 4.51 -26.00 -19.80
N GLY A 28 4.51 -24.75 -19.34
CA GLY A 28 3.63 -24.27 -18.29
C GLY A 28 4.16 -24.51 -16.87
N GLU A 29 5.39 -24.99 -16.70
CA GLU A 29 6.02 -25.22 -15.40
C GLU A 29 6.64 -23.92 -14.87
N LEU A 30 6.50 -23.67 -13.57
CA LEU A 30 7.13 -22.52 -12.93
C LEU A 30 8.61 -22.80 -12.67
N SER A 31 9.44 -21.81 -12.98
CA SER A 31 10.84 -21.78 -12.61
C SER A 31 11.03 -21.96 -11.09
N GLU A 32 12.10 -22.66 -10.69
CA GLU A 32 12.56 -22.66 -9.29
C GLU A 32 13.29 -21.35 -8.94
N ASP A 33 13.88 -20.70 -9.94
CA ASP A 33 14.53 -19.40 -9.81
C ASP A 33 13.48 -18.28 -9.81
N ARG A 34 13.69 -17.31 -8.91
CA ARG A 34 12.90 -16.09 -8.78
C ARG A 34 13.71 -14.86 -9.15
N GLU A 35 13.05 -13.90 -9.75
CA GLU A 35 13.63 -12.59 -10.07
C GLU A 35 12.92 -11.50 -9.28
N GLU A 36 13.70 -10.57 -8.70
CA GLU A 36 13.13 -9.40 -8.04
C GLU A 36 12.64 -8.42 -9.11
N MET A 37 11.39 -8.00 -9.00
CA MET A 37 10.81 -6.97 -9.86
C MET A 37 10.83 -5.63 -9.14
N SER A 38 11.44 -4.63 -9.78
CA SER A 38 11.56 -3.30 -9.20
C SER A 38 10.20 -2.59 -9.12
N PRO A 39 10.05 -1.59 -8.22
CA PRO A 39 8.84 -0.76 -8.15
C PRO A 39 8.46 -0.10 -9.48
N SER A 40 9.44 0.21 -10.33
CA SER A 40 9.20 0.79 -11.65
C SER A 40 8.61 -0.22 -12.63
N GLU A 41 9.11 -1.46 -12.64
CA GLU A 41 8.58 -2.55 -13.47
C GLU A 41 7.16 -2.93 -13.04
N LEU A 42 6.88 -2.90 -11.72
CA LEU A 42 5.53 -3.13 -11.19
C LEU A 42 4.47 -2.17 -11.72
N CYS A 43 4.85 -0.99 -12.25
CA CYS A 43 3.89 -0.06 -12.85
C CYS A 43 3.13 -0.69 -14.02
N GLU A 44 3.74 -1.63 -14.76
CA GLU A 44 3.08 -2.34 -15.87
C GLU A 44 2.00 -3.32 -15.39
N HIS A 45 1.99 -3.63 -14.09
CA HIS A 45 1.07 -4.56 -13.46
C HIS A 45 0.09 -3.89 -12.47
N GLU A 46 -0.02 -2.55 -12.49
CA GLU A 46 -0.87 -1.79 -11.55
C GLU A 46 -2.33 -2.29 -11.56
N GLU A 47 -2.90 -2.54 -12.73
CA GLU A 47 -4.30 -2.98 -12.88
C GLU A 47 -4.49 -4.39 -12.29
N GLN A 48 -3.61 -5.33 -12.60
CA GLN A 48 -3.66 -6.70 -12.08
C GLN A 48 -3.50 -6.74 -10.56
N ILE A 49 -2.64 -5.89 -10.01
CA ILE A 49 -2.47 -5.76 -8.56
C ILE A 49 -3.73 -5.17 -7.92
N LYS A 50 -4.35 -4.15 -8.52
CA LYS A 50 -5.64 -3.61 -8.05
C LYS A 50 -6.75 -4.65 -8.08
N GLU A 51 -6.87 -5.40 -9.17
CA GLU A 51 -7.85 -6.48 -9.29
C GLU A 51 -7.63 -7.55 -8.21
N LYS A 52 -6.38 -7.92 -7.94
CA LYS A 52 -6.05 -8.85 -6.86
C LYS A 52 -6.47 -8.30 -5.50
N ILE A 53 -6.21 -7.02 -5.22
CA ILE A 53 -6.63 -6.38 -3.96
C ILE A 53 -8.15 -6.42 -3.80
N GLU A 54 -8.90 -6.17 -4.87
CA GLU A 54 -10.36 -6.27 -4.86
C GLU A 54 -10.86 -7.70 -4.61
N GLN A 55 -10.18 -8.72 -5.15
CA GLN A 55 -10.51 -10.13 -4.90
C GLN A 55 -10.24 -10.56 -3.45
N GLU A 56 -9.25 -9.95 -2.80
CA GLU A 56 -8.91 -10.20 -1.40
C GLU A 56 -9.85 -9.48 -0.42
N HIS A 57 -10.67 -8.53 -0.91
CA HIS A 57 -11.66 -7.85 -0.09
C HIS A 57 -12.84 -8.78 0.24
N LEU A 58 -13.07 -9.03 1.53
CA LEU A 58 -14.11 -9.95 1.96
C LEU A 58 -15.47 -9.25 2.05
N ASP A 59 -16.54 -9.93 1.63
CA ASP A 59 -17.92 -9.44 1.78
C ASP A 59 -18.25 -9.03 3.23
N SER A 60 -17.65 -9.70 4.23
CA SER A 60 -17.81 -9.39 5.65
C SER A 60 -17.15 -8.08 6.09
N GLU A 61 -16.13 -7.60 5.36
CA GLU A 61 -15.48 -6.32 5.62
C GLU A 61 -16.35 -5.15 5.13
N GLY A 62 -17.08 -5.36 4.02
CA GLY A 62 -17.96 -4.39 3.41
C GLY A 62 -17.29 -3.02 3.25
N SER A 63 -18.04 -1.93 3.46
CA SER A 63 -17.49 -0.59 3.28
C SER A 63 -16.43 -0.17 4.32
N ARG A 64 -16.19 -0.98 5.37
CA ARG A 64 -15.17 -0.68 6.38
C ARG A 64 -13.78 -1.20 5.97
N GLY A 65 -13.70 -2.21 5.10
CA GLY A 65 -12.41 -2.82 4.74
C GLY A 65 -11.71 -3.36 5.98
N LEU A 66 -10.39 -3.20 6.03
CA LEU A 66 -9.55 -3.66 7.16
C LEU A 66 -9.86 -2.95 8.49
N ALA A 67 -10.66 -1.88 8.48
CA ALA A 67 -11.09 -1.22 9.71
C ALA A 67 -12.03 -2.09 10.56
N VAL A 68 -12.57 -3.19 10.02
CA VAL A 68 -13.36 -4.15 10.83
C VAL A 68 -12.50 -4.90 11.84
N TYR A 69 -11.20 -5.04 11.60
CA TYR A 69 -10.27 -5.74 12.49
C TYR A 69 -9.54 -4.79 13.46
N LEU A 70 -9.85 -3.49 13.41
CA LEU A 70 -9.19 -2.46 14.19
C LEU A 70 -9.62 -2.51 15.67
N ASP A 71 -8.90 -3.29 16.47
CA ASP A 71 -9.12 -3.41 17.93
C ASP A 71 -8.34 -2.35 18.72
N HIS A 72 -8.56 -1.07 18.39
CA HIS A 72 -8.02 0.04 19.15
C HIS A 72 -9.15 0.95 19.62
N CYS A 73 -9.39 1.00 20.94
CA CYS A 73 -10.60 1.53 21.57
C CYS A 73 -11.07 2.92 21.09
N PHE A 74 -10.15 3.80 20.71
CA PHE A 74 -10.48 5.12 20.16
C PHE A 74 -10.57 5.15 18.63
N LEU A 75 -9.75 4.35 17.94
CA LEU A 75 -9.70 4.36 16.48
C LEU A 75 -10.86 3.58 15.88
N GLU A 76 -11.32 2.49 16.52
CA GLU A 76 -12.41 1.65 16.03
C GLU A 76 -13.69 2.48 15.74
N ARG A 77 -13.97 3.48 16.57
CA ARG A 77 -15.13 4.36 16.39
C ARG A 77 -14.86 5.50 15.39
N LYS A 78 -13.63 6.04 15.38
CA LYS A 78 -13.28 7.22 14.58
C LYS A 78 -12.95 6.87 13.13
N VAL A 79 -12.30 5.73 12.89
CA VAL A 79 -11.93 5.25 11.56
C VAL A 79 -13.11 4.54 10.92
N ALA A 80 -13.65 5.15 9.87
CA ALA A 80 -14.78 4.65 9.12
C ALA A 80 -14.36 3.53 8.15
N SER A 81 -13.21 3.66 7.48
CA SER A 81 -12.70 2.63 6.56
C SER A 81 -11.19 2.66 6.43
N MET A 82 -10.61 1.50 6.12
CA MET A 82 -9.21 1.31 5.75
C MET A 82 -9.16 0.39 4.53
N MET A 83 -8.83 0.95 3.35
CA MET A 83 -8.85 0.24 2.07
C MET A 83 -7.46 0.21 1.46
N PRO A 84 -6.79 -0.96 1.38
CA PRO A 84 -5.57 -1.11 0.61
C PRO A 84 -5.80 -0.85 -0.88
N THR A 85 -4.79 -0.34 -1.55
CA THR A 85 -4.72 -0.17 -3.01
C THR A 85 -3.25 0.07 -3.41
N VAL A 86 -3.00 0.37 -4.68
CA VAL A 86 -1.69 0.81 -5.18
C VAL A 86 -1.83 2.05 -6.04
N GLU A 87 -0.75 2.82 -6.14
CA GLU A 87 -0.69 3.99 -7.02
C GLU A 87 0.71 4.21 -7.59
N VAL A 88 0.78 4.53 -8.88
CA VAL A 88 2.02 5.00 -9.51
C VAL A 88 2.31 6.45 -9.12
N TRP A 89 3.50 6.68 -8.57
CA TRP A 89 4.03 8.01 -8.27
C TRP A 89 5.51 8.11 -8.66
N GLN A 90 5.85 9.12 -9.46
CA GLN A 90 7.21 9.34 -10.00
C GLN A 90 7.83 8.13 -10.71
N GLY A 91 7.00 7.32 -11.37
CA GLY A 91 7.45 6.16 -12.15
C GLY A 91 7.71 4.91 -11.32
N GLU A 92 7.33 4.90 -10.05
CA GLU A 92 7.38 3.74 -9.15
C GLU A 92 5.96 3.43 -8.65
N LEU A 93 5.66 2.14 -8.48
CA LEU A 93 4.41 1.69 -7.87
C LEU A 93 4.54 1.65 -6.34
N TRP A 94 3.59 2.28 -5.66
CA TRP A 94 3.53 2.35 -4.21
C TRP A 94 2.34 1.56 -3.66
N GLY A 95 2.55 0.94 -2.49
CA GLY A 95 1.48 0.45 -1.65
C GLY A 95 0.76 1.64 -1.03
N VAL A 96 -0.57 1.62 -1.06
CA VAL A 96 -1.38 2.73 -0.55
C VAL A 96 -2.47 2.22 0.36
N LEU A 97 -2.65 2.87 1.49
CA LEU A 97 -3.82 2.70 2.34
C LEU A 97 -4.69 3.96 2.30
N GLU A 98 -5.93 3.81 1.86
CA GLU A 98 -6.93 4.87 1.94
C GLU A 98 -7.71 4.79 3.26
N VAL A 99 -7.50 5.78 4.12
CA VAL A 99 -8.16 5.84 5.43
C VAL A 99 -9.21 6.94 5.41
N LYS A 100 -10.45 6.59 5.79
CA LYS A 100 -11.52 7.56 6.04
C LYS A 100 -11.81 7.60 7.53
N SER A 101 -11.92 8.80 8.10
CA SER A 101 -12.20 8.98 9.52
C SER A 101 -13.16 10.13 9.79
N HIS A 102 -13.88 10.05 10.92
CA HIS A 102 -14.79 11.10 11.40
C HIS A 102 -14.00 12.28 11.97
N GLY A 103 -13.91 13.36 11.19
CA GLY A 103 -13.00 14.49 11.42
C GLY A 103 -11.53 14.10 11.18
N SER A 104 -10.61 15.05 11.33
CA SER A 104 -9.18 14.81 11.15
C SER A 104 -8.60 13.92 12.25
N LEU A 105 -7.65 13.07 11.89
CA LEU A 105 -6.83 12.33 12.86
C LEU A 105 -5.84 13.29 13.53
N SER A 106 -5.71 13.19 14.84
CA SER A 106 -4.58 13.81 15.55
C SER A 106 -3.27 13.09 15.20
N GLU A 107 -2.12 13.71 15.46
CA GLU A 107 -0.81 13.10 15.20
C GLU A 107 -0.68 11.72 15.88
N LYS A 108 -1.11 11.60 17.14
CA LYS A 108 -1.09 10.32 17.88
C LYS A 108 -2.00 9.26 17.25
N GLU A 109 -3.16 9.67 16.75
CA GLU A 109 -4.09 8.75 16.09
C GLU A 109 -3.56 8.32 14.73
N LEU A 110 -2.93 9.23 13.99
CA LEU A 110 -2.29 8.93 12.71
C LEU A 110 -1.14 7.93 12.89
N GLU A 111 -0.28 8.13 13.88
CA GLU A 111 0.80 7.17 14.17
C GLU A 111 0.23 5.81 14.59
N ALA A 112 -0.83 5.77 15.40
CA ALA A 112 -1.49 4.51 15.74
C ALA A 112 -2.13 3.80 14.51
N VAL A 113 -2.64 4.57 13.53
CA VAL A 113 -3.12 4.02 12.26
C VAL A 113 -1.95 3.49 11.41
N LYS A 114 -0.81 4.17 11.38
CA LYS A 114 0.40 3.68 10.69
C LYS A 114 0.94 2.41 11.33
N ASP A 115 1.02 2.36 12.66
CA ASP A 115 1.47 1.18 13.41
C ASP A 115 0.56 -0.03 13.13
N TYR A 116 -0.75 0.18 13.15
CA TYR A 116 -1.72 -0.85 12.81
C TYR A 116 -1.58 -1.29 11.34
N TRP A 117 -1.41 -0.33 10.41
CA TRP A 117 -1.22 -0.64 9.00
C TRP A 117 0.06 -1.44 8.76
N SER A 118 1.17 -1.04 9.36
CA SER A 118 2.44 -1.78 9.31
C SER A 118 2.27 -3.23 9.78
N GLY A 119 1.52 -3.46 10.86
CA GLY A 119 1.19 -4.81 11.33
C GLY A 119 0.32 -5.60 10.35
N GLN A 120 -0.64 -4.94 9.68
CA GLN A 120 -1.43 -5.57 8.62
C GLN A 120 -0.57 -5.93 7.41
N GLU A 121 0.36 -5.06 7.00
CA GLU A 121 1.29 -5.32 5.91
C GLU A 121 2.22 -6.50 6.22
N SER A 122 2.69 -6.63 7.48
CA SER A 122 3.69 -7.63 7.85
C SER A 122 3.16 -9.04 8.17
N ASP A 123 2.03 -9.14 8.87
CA ASP A 123 1.55 -10.41 9.50
C ASP A 123 0.02 -10.60 9.37
N GLY A 124 -0.66 -9.61 8.79
CA GLY A 124 -2.11 -9.63 8.59
C GLY A 124 -2.48 -9.82 7.13
N TRP A 125 -3.26 -8.87 6.62
CA TRP A 125 -3.69 -8.85 5.22
C TRP A 125 -2.51 -8.98 4.23
N GLY A 126 -1.40 -8.28 4.47
CA GLY A 126 -0.25 -8.24 3.57
C GLY A 126 0.49 -9.57 3.44
N GLU A 127 0.66 -10.31 4.53
CA GLU A 127 1.24 -11.67 4.47
C GLU A 127 0.36 -12.60 3.61
N GLY A 128 -0.96 -12.54 3.83
CA GLY A 128 -1.91 -13.31 3.04
C GLY A 128 -1.88 -12.92 1.56
N PHE A 129 -1.79 -11.61 1.27
CA PHE A 129 -1.69 -11.08 -0.08
C PHE A 129 -0.44 -11.60 -0.80
N GLU A 130 0.72 -11.51 -0.15
CA GLU A 130 2.00 -11.97 -0.69
C GLU A 130 1.99 -13.47 -1.01
N GLN A 131 1.38 -14.30 -0.17
CA GLN A 131 1.34 -15.76 -0.38
C GLN A 131 0.49 -16.20 -1.58
N ARG A 132 -0.32 -15.33 -2.17
CA ARG A 132 -1.24 -15.68 -3.26
C ARG A 132 -0.82 -14.99 -4.56
N PRO A 133 -0.25 -15.72 -5.54
CA PRO A 133 0.29 -15.12 -6.75
C PRO A 133 -0.78 -14.45 -7.60
N ILE A 134 -0.35 -13.40 -8.30
CA ILE A 134 -1.05 -12.81 -9.43
C ILE A 134 -0.55 -13.54 -10.67
N GLN A 135 -1.46 -14.17 -11.40
CA GLN A 135 -1.14 -14.84 -12.66
C GLN A 135 -0.98 -13.79 -13.75
N ILE A 136 0.21 -13.71 -14.34
CA ILE A 136 0.49 -12.88 -15.51
C ILE A 136 0.92 -13.77 -16.68
N GLU A 137 0.96 -13.23 -17.89
CA GLU A 137 1.21 -14.01 -19.12
C GLU A 137 2.47 -14.86 -19.02
N ASP A 138 3.53 -14.28 -18.47
CA ASP A 138 4.85 -14.87 -18.39
C ASP A 138 5.10 -15.67 -17.10
N GLY A 139 4.15 -15.73 -16.16
CA GLY A 139 4.36 -16.46 -14.91
C GLY A 139 3.54 -15.98 -13.72
N GLU A 140 4.15 -16.04 -12.54
CA GLU A 140 3.54 -15.68 -11.27
C GLU A 140 4.25 -14.52 -10.60
N LEU A 141 3.48 -13.49 -10.27
CA LEU A 141 3.94 -12.31 -9.56
C LEU A 141 3.47 -12.36 -8.10
N TYR A 142 4.42 -12.30 -7.17
CA TYR A 142 4.20 -12.25 -5.73
C TYR A 142 4.56 -10.85 -5.25
N VAL A 143 3.57 -10.08 -4.79
CA VAL A 143 3.77 -8.68 -4.35
C VAL A 143 3.65 -8.62 -2.84
N SER A 144 4.64 -8.02 -2.18
CA SER A 144 4.65 -7.76 -0.76
C SER A 144 4.49 -6.26 -0.49
N PHE A 145 3.54 -5.94 0.40
CA PHE A 145 3.36 -4.59 0.95
C PHE A 145 4.30 -4.31 2.12
N TRP A 146 5.10 -5.29 2.52
CA TRP A 146 6.00 -5.17 3.65
C TRP A 146 7.42 -5.59 3.29
N ASN A 147 8.38 -5.09 4.06
CA ASN A 147 9.78 -5.42 3.87
C ASN A 147 10.52 -5.31 5.20
N SER A 148 11.29 -6.35 5.54
CA SER A 148 12.06 -6.39 6.79
C SER A 148 13.33 -5.53 6.79
N SER A 149 13.68 -4.87 5.68
CA SER A 149 14.87 -4.03 5.60
C SER A 149 14.62 -2.61 6.11
N ASP A 150 15.69 -1.91 6.47
CA ASP A 150 15.65 -0.52 6.96
C ASP A 150 15.08 0.52 5.98
N SER A 151 14.84 0.14 4.71
CA SER A 151 14.20 1.01 3.72
C SER A 151 12.67 1.05 3.78
N PHE A 152 12.03 0.21 4.60
CA PHE A 152 10.58 0.21 4.75
C PHE A 152 10.11 1.37 5.64
N PHE A 153 9.13 2.13 5.16
CA PHE A 153 8.50 3.20 5.92
C PHE A 153 7.08 3.43 5.43
N ILE A 154 6.26 4.04 6.29
CA ILE A 154 4.91 4.51 5.94
C ILE A 154 4.89 6.03 6.07
N THR A 155 4.53 6.72 4.99
CA THR A 155 4.47 8.18 4.93
C THR A 155 3.10 8.67 4.47
N THR A 156 2.73 9.91 4.77
CA THR A 156 1.48 10.47 4.22
C THR A 156 1.69 10.92 2.78
N GLU A 157 0.60 10.98 2.01
CA GLU A 157 0.61 11.57 0.67
C GLU A 157 1.17 13.00 0.66
N GLU A 158 0.82 13.81 1.66
CA GLU A 158 1.33 15.18 1.80
C GLU A 158 2.85 15.20 1.98
N GLN A 159 3.40 14.31 2.81
CA GLN A 159 4.84 14.21 3.02
C GLN A 159 5.57 13.70 1.78
N LEU A 160 5.03 12.67 1.12
CA LEU A 160 5.61 12.08 -0.09
C LEU A 160 5.58 13.06 -1.27
N LYS A 161 4.43 13.67 -1.54
CA LYS A 161 4.18 14.50 -2.74
C LYS A 161 4.40 15.98 -2.52
N GLY A 162 4.29 16.46 -1.29
CA GLY A 162 4.58 17.84 -0.90
C GLY A 162 6.08 18.16 -0.91
N THR A 163 6.93 17.14 -0.99
CA THR A 163 8.36 17.29 -1.29
C THR A 163 8.56 17.50 -2.80
N GLN A 164 8.00 18.57 -3.36
CA GLN A 164 8.38 19.03 -4.71
C GLN A 164 9.70 19.82 -4.65
N MET A 165 10.76 19.14 -5.09
CA MET A 165 11.97 19.62 -5.78
C MET A 165 12.57 21.00 -5.40
N PRO A 166 13.85 21.08 -4.96
CA PRO A 166 14.73 22.00 -5.66
C PRO A 166 14.86 21.45 -7.09
N GLU A 167 14.17 22.07 -8.05
CA GLU A 167 14.58 21.94 -9.44
C GLU A 167 16.10 22.10 -9.47
N LEU A 168 16.77 21.21 -10.21
CA LEU A 168 18.14 21.41 -10.63
C LEU A 168 18.22 22.77 -11.32
N SER A 169 18.50 23.82 -10.54
CA SER A 169 19.16 25.00 -11.04
C SER A 169 20.56 24.53 -11.43
N MET A 170 20.67 23.89 -12.59
CA MET A 170 21.88 23.91 -13.37
C MET A 170 22.13 25.38 -13.66
N LYS A 171 22.81 26.02 -12.71
CA LYS A 171 23.64 27.20 -12.94
C LYS A 171 24.68 26.74 -13.97
N MET A 172 24.29 26.76 -15.25
CA MET A 172 25.26 26.93 -16.32
C MET A 172 25.83 28.33 -16.10
N GLY A 173 26.93 28.35 -15.34
CA GLY A 173 27.72 29.55 -15.11
C GLY A 173 28.13 30.16 -16.44
N GLY A 174 28.14 31.48 -16.48
CA GLY A 174 28.65 32.19 -17.63
C GLY A 174 30.13 31.90 -17.86
N MET A 175 30.49 31.84 -19.14
CA MET A 175 31.51 32.68 -19.77
C MET A 175 31.18 32.77 -21.26
#